data_AF-A0A418NA04-F1
#
_entry.id   AF-A0A418NA04-F1
#
_cell.length_a   1.000
_cell.length_b   1.000
_cell.length_c   1.000
_cell.angle_alpha   90.00
_cell.angle_beta   90.00
_cell.angle_gamma   90.00
#
_symmetry.space_group_name_H-M   'P 1'
#
loop_
_entity.id
_entity.type
_entity.pdbx_description
1 polymer ?
#
loop_
_entity_poly.entity_id
_entity_poly.type
_entity_poly.pdbx_seq_one_letter_code
_entity_poly.pdbx_strand_id
1 'polypeptide(L)'
;MSFLTLSKTITMKRKGTLFPVLLFTMAFVLIWSCGKDDDPKPMDTMPTIIDFNPASGPVGTQVTINGTHFSATPAENEVKFGNVPANVAIATSTKLIVTVPEGATTGKFSVTVDGETATSVTNFTVTTTIALDKSSLELFTLDNAPLTATLNQGNNSDITWSSDNENVATVDENGNVTATGSGTATITASVDGDEATCTVTVHPNVYVAGYTTNADKISMATSWKNGVIQKISLGSNSSIARSVFVKGHDTYLTGSMANDNFIYLPFLWKNGNTEDLASGLFNSIPSSVYVDGEDVYVAGYIHSGTSNMAALWTNGGFGALTNGDKDSSAFSVFVSDGDVYVAGYINNADDLPVATLWKNGVIQNLPGQIPGSIAQAVYVVGNDVYLGGSYKNANNISVAVIWKNGVIQDISDGISNAQVTSIFVKDGDVYATGTKTNGNNLAVATVWKNTTAQALADGTTSSRAYSIYLDGLDIYVAGDVKNGNNINVATLWKNNSAQPLSDGTINASALGVFVK
;
A
#
# COMPACT_ATOMS: atom_id res chain seq x y z
N MET A 1 -9.43 71.04 -10.75
CA MET A 1 -9.20 70.53 -9.38
C MET A 1 -7.81 69.90 -9.40
N SER A 2 -6.80 70.43 -8.70
CA SER A 2 -6.63 70.43 -7.23
C SER A 2 -6.22 69.04 -6.71
N PHE A 3 -5.20 68.84 -5.87
CA PHE A 3 -4.22 69.75 -5.23
C PHE A 3 -2.84 69.05 -5.09
N LEU A 4 -1.77 69.86 -5.20
CA LEU A 4 -0.53 69.93 -4.36
C LEU A 4 -0.05 68.69 -3.56
N THR A 5 1.20 68.20 -3.74
CA THR A 5 2.50 68.58 -3.05
C THR A 5 2.54 68.29 -1.53
N LEU A 6 3.65 67.86 -0.88
CA LEU A 6 5.04 68.37 -0.85
C LEU A 6 5.93 67.30 -0.14
N SER A 7 7.06 66.81 -0.68
CA SER A 7 8.46 67.25 -0.46
C SER A 7 8.82 67.93 0.88
N LYS A 8 9.75 67.36 1.67
CA LYS A 8 11.12 67.91 1.90
C LYS A 8 12.00 67.14 2.90
N THR A 9 13.23 66.90 2.49
CA THR A 9 14.44 66.73 3.34
C THR A 9 14.90 68.09 3.89
N ILE A 10 15.61 68.16 5.03
CA ILE A 10 16.66 69.18 5.30
C ILE A 10 17.59 68.77 6.47
N THR A 11 18.82 69.25 6.43
CA THR A 11 19.99 68.81 7.23
C THR A 11 20.36 69.76 8.40
N MET A 12 21.11 69.23 9.36
CA MET A 12 21.76 69.85 10.55
C MET A 12 22.13 71.35 10.50
N LYS A 13 22.14 72.00 11.69
CA LYS A 13 23.27 72.86 12.12
C LYS A 13 23.36 73.06 13.65
N ARG A 14 24.59 73.35 14.10
CA ARG A 14 25.10 73.41 15.50
C ARG A 14 25.39 74.87 15.90
N LYS A 15 25.18 75.26 17.17
CA LYS A 15 25.78 76.44 17.87
C LYS A 15 25.48 76.37 19.39
N GLY A 16 26.25 77.05 20.25
CA GLY A 16 26.10 77.00 21.72
C GLY A 16 26.51 78.31 22.43
N THR A 17 26.83 78.23 23.74
CA THR A 17 27.32 79.31 24.67
C THR A 17 26.30 80.41 25.05
N LEU A 18 26.25 81.07 26.23
CA LEU A 18 27.17 81.21 27.39
C LEU A 18 26.44 81.75 28.69
N PHE A 19 26.81 81.30 29.92
CA PHE A 19 26.90 82.06 31.23
C PHE A 19 25.67 82.78 31.90
N PRO A 20 25.71 83.31 33.17
CA PRO A 20 26.54 83.04 34.39
C PRO A 20 25.81 83.09 35.79
N VAL A 21 26.62 83.20 36.88
CA VAL A 21 26.36 83.72 38.28
C VAL A 21 25.99 82.61 39.31
N LEU A 22 26.41 82.58 40.61
CA LEU A 22 27.08 83.54 41.54
C LEU A 22 28.37 82.94 42.21
N LEU A 23 28.82 83.54 43.34
CA LEU A 23 30.00 83.26 44.18
C LEU A 23 29.59 83.02 45.66
N PHE A 24 30.34 82.22 46.44
CA PHE A 24 30.90 82.66 47.75
C PHE A 24 31.99 81.71 48.27
N THR A 25 32.94 82.26 49.03
CA THR A 25 34.17 81.60 49.51
C THR A 25 34.29 81.68 51.04
N MET A 26 35.04 80.74 51.64
CA MET A 26 36.19 81.00 52.56
C MET A 26 36.30 80.03 53.76
N ALA A 27 37.54 79.57 53.96
CA ALA A 27 38.03 78.52 54.84
C ALA A 27 37.84 78.67 56.36
N PHE A 28 37.95 77.54 57.08
CA PHE A 28 38.64 77.47 58.38
C PHE A 28 39.41 76.12 58.52
N VAL A 29 40.38 76.04 59.44
CA VAL A 29 41.58 75.17 59.34
C VAL A 29 41.81 74.31 60.60
N LEU A 30 41.89 72.97 60.42
CA LEU A 30 42.53 71.92 61.28
C LEU A 30 42.07 71.83 62.78
N ILE A 31 42.37 70.84 63.65
CA ILE A 31 43.36 69.72 63.72
C ILE A 31 42.76 68.52 64.56
N TRP A 32 43.01 67.24 64.17
CA TRP A 32 42.96 65.95 64.96
C TRP A 32 41.63 65.52 65.65
N SER A 33 41.25 64.23 65.82
CA SER A 33 42.02 62.99 66.05
C SER A 33 41.14 61.71 65.93
N CYS A 34 41.80 60.55 65.77
CA CYS A 34 41.31 59.16 65.98
C CYS A 34 40.23 58.57 65.03
N GLY A 35 40.35 57.26 64.80
CA GLY A 35 39.37 56.44 64.06
C GLY A 35 39.69 56.26 62.58
N LYS A 36 40.70 55.45 62.25
CA LYS A 36 40.66 54.69 61.00
C LYS A 36 39.87 53.43 61.30
N ASP A 37 38.58 53.46 61.03
CA ASP A 37 37.86 52.22 60.76
C ASP A 37 38.34 51.74 59.39
N ASP A 38 38.74 50.47 59.30
CA ASP A 38 39.00 49.84 58.01
C ASP A 38 37.66 49.70 57.28
N ASP A 39 37.47 50.46 56.19
CA ASP A 39 36.32 50.28 55.31
C ASP A 39 36.22 48.79 54.94
N PRO A 40 35.04 48.15 55.09
CA PRO A 40 34.89 46.77 54.71
C PRO A 40 35.19 46.64 53.22
N LYS A 41 36.28 45.92 52.91
CA LYS A 41 36.65 45.55 51.53
C LYS A 41 35.37 45.08 50.82
N PRO A 42 35.06 45.57 49.60
CA PRO A 42 33.85 45.17 48.89
C PRO A 42 33.71 43.66 48.92
N MET A 43 32.62 43.15 49.51
CA MET A 43 32.31 41.74 49.42
C MET A 43 32.20 41.41 47.94
N ASP A 44 32.83 40.31 47.54
CA ASP A 44 32.92 39.86 46.17
C ASP A 44 31.50 39.71 45.59
N THR A 45 31.09 40.66 44.75
CA THR A 45 29.74 40.72 44.16
C THR A 45 29.63 39.89 42.89
N MET A 46 30.66 39.11 42.54
CA MET A 46 30.60 38.23 41.38
C MET A 46 29.46 37.21 41.53
N PRO A 47 28.67 36.94 40.47
CA PRO A 47 27.70 35.87 40.50
C PRO A 47 28.38 34.52 40.75
N THR A 48 27.70 33.62 41.46
CA THR A 48 28.16 32.23 41.62
C THR A 48 27.10 31.25 41.15
N ILE A 49 27.53 30.10 40.61
CA ILE A 49 26.65 28.98 40.27
C ILE A 49 27.02 27.83 41.22
N ILE A 50 26.10 27.45 42.09
CA ILE A 50 26.28 26.38 43.07
C ILE A 50 25.89 25.04 42.43
N ASP A 51 24.67 24.97 41.89
CA ASP A 51 24.17 23.79 41.18
C ASP A 51 23.11 24.18 40.12
N PHE A 52 22.65 23.18 39.37
CA PHE A 52 21.54 23.31 38.45
C PHE A 52 20.80 21.97 38.30
N ASN A 53 19.51 22.02 38.01
CA ASN A 53 18.68 20.84 37.79
C ASN A 53 17.54 21.12 36.78
N PRO A 54 17.29 20.22 35.81
CA PRO A 54 18.01 18.97 35.54
C PRO A 54 19.43 19.20 34.99
N ALA A 55 20.28 18.17 35.07
CA ALA A 55 21.63 18.22 34.53
C ALA A 55 21.69 18.00 33.00
N SER A 56 20.58 17.56 32.41
CA SER A 56 20.45 17.27 30.98
C SER A 56 19.02 17.49 30.50
N GLY A 57 18.86 17.67 29.18
CA GLY A 57 17.55 17.72 28.52
C GLY A 57 17.62 18.41 27.15
N PRO A 58 16.57 18.29 26.32
CA PRO A 58 16.54 18.89 25.00
C PRO A 58 16.36 20.40 25.03
N VAL A 59 16.50 21.04 23.86
CA VAL A 59 15.99 22.40 23.60
C VAL A 59 14.57 22.55 24.15
N GLY A 60 14.30 23.65 24.85
CA GLY A 60 13.02 23.89 25.54
C GLY A 60 12.98 23.44 27.01
N THR A 61 13.95 22.64 27.48
CA THR A 61 14.02 22.22 28.90
C THR A 61 14.11 23.42 29.83
N GLN A 62 13.33 23.42 30.91
CA GLN A 62 13.48 24.40 31.99
C GLN A 62 14.55 23.94 32.98
N VAL A 63 15.60 24.73 33.14
CA VAL A 63 16.70 24.49 34.08
C VAL A 63 16.59 25.49 35.24
N THR A 64 16.47 24.98 36.46
CA THR A 64 16.70 25.78 37.67
C THR A 64 18.20 25.88 37.92
N ILE A 65 18.72 27.08 38.09
CA ILE A 65 20.11 27.37 38.46
C ILE A 65 20.10 28.00 39.85
N ASN A 66 20.80 27.41 40.83
CA ASN A 66 20.94 27.99 42.17
C ASN A 66 22.34 28.59 42.35
N GLY A 67 22.43 29.69 43.09
CA GLY A 67 23.66 30.49 43.17
C GLY A 67 23.58 31.65 44.15
N THR A 68 24.45 32.64 43.96
CA THR A 68 24.42 33.92 44.68
C THR A 68 24.73 35.09 43.73
N HIS A 69 24.36 36.29 44.15
CA HIS A 69 24.60 37.57 43.44
C HIS A 69 24.02 37.64 42.02
N PHE A 70 22.89 36.96 41.80
CA PHE A 70 22.07 37.20 40.61
C PHE A 70 21.23 38.48 40.77
N SER A 71 20.83 39.12 39.66
CA SER A 71 19.82 40.19 39.75
C SER A 71 18.43 39.59 39.97
N ALA A 72 17.57 40.26 40.75
CA ALA A 72 16.16 39.92 40.85
C ALA A 72 15.35 40.31 39.59
N THR A 73 15.93 41.08 38.67
CA THR A 73 15.34 41.44 37.38
C THR A 73 15.78 40.43 36.31
N PRO A 74 14.87 39.64 35.69
CA PRO A 74 15.28 38.62 34.72
C PRO A 74 16.12 39.14 33.55
N ALA A 75 15.79 40.33 33.02
CA ALA A 75 16.49 40.96 31.90
C ALA A 75 17.91 41.49 32.22
N GLU A 76 18.30 41.54 33.50
CA GLU A 76 19.65 41.93 33.95
C GLU A 76 20.59 40.73 34.14
N ASN A 77 20.10 39.50 33.94
CA ASN A 77 20.89 38.28 33.97
C ASN A 77 21.06 37.76 32.55
N GLU A 78 22.28 37.75 32.00
CA GLU A 78 22.55 37.12 30.71
C GLU A 78 23.03 35.67 30.92
N VAL A 79 22.21 34.69 30.54
CA VAL A 79 22.56 33.27 30.65
C VAL A 79 22.85 32.71 29.26
N LYS A 80 23.94 31.97 29.08
CA LYS A 80 24.36 31.40 27.77
C LYS A 80 24.70 29.92 27.87
N PHE A 81 24.13 29.10 27.00
CA PHE A 81 24.54 27.71 26.77
C PHE A 81 25.49 27.69 25.56
N GLY A 82 26.77 27.45 25.79
CA GLY A 82 27.80 27.76 24.80
C GLY A 82 27.78 29.26 24.47
N ASN A 83 27.54 29.61 23.20
CA ASN A 83 27.42 31.01 22.75
C ASN A 83 25.97 31.48 22.60
N VAL A 84 24.96 30.63 22.86
CA VAL A 84 23.55 30.96 22.61
C VAL A 84 22.89 31.51 23.88
N PRO A 85 22.28 32.72 23.85
CA PRO A 85 21.58 33.28 25.00
C PRO A 85 20.28 32.52 25.28
N ALA A 86 20.04 32.22 26.55
CA ALA A 86 18.82 31.58 27.05
C ALA A 86 17.81 32.62 27.55
N ASN A 87 16.52 32.28 27.45
CA ASN A 87 15.47 33.08 28.07
C ASN A 87 15.46 32.86 29.59
N VAL A 88 15.59 33.95 30.38
CA VAL A 88 15.44 33.93 31.84
C VAL A 88 13.99 34.19 32.20
N ALA A 89 13.26 33.15 32.61
CA ALA A 89 11.84 33.22 32.90
C ALA A 89 11.54 33.73 34.33
N ILE A 90 12.39 33.38 35.30
CA ILE A 90 12.29 33.80 36.70
C ILE A 90 13.70 34.11 37.22
N ALA A 91 13.83 35.17 38.01
CA ALA A 91 15.07 35.53 38.68
C ALA A 91 14.83 35.98 40.13
N THR A 92 15.72 35.57 41.02
CA THR A 92 15.91 36.07 42.38
C THR A 92 17.43 36.15 42.63
N SER A 93 17.87 36.77 43.73
CA SER A 93 19.29 36.89 44.06
C SER A 93 20.05 35.57 44.27
N THR A 94 19.35 34.44 44.33
CA THR A 94 19.92 33.11 44.55
C THR A 94 19.39 32.02 43.59
N LYS A 95 18.43 32.35 42.70
CA LYS A 95 17.83 31.38 41.78
C LYS A 95 17.45 32.01 40.45
N LEU A 96 17.83 31.35 39.35
CA LEU A 96 17.27 31.58 38.03
C LEU A 96 16.45 30.36 37.57
N ILE A 97 15.44 30.58 36.74
CA ILE A 97 14.85 29.53 35.88
C ILE A 97 15.00 29.98 34.44
N VAL A 98 15.68 29.15 33.64
CA VAL A 98 15.98 29.44 32.24
C VAL A 98 15.46 28.33 31.33
N THR A 99 15.21 28.67 30.06
CA THR A 99 14.87 27.69 29.01
C THR A 99 16.10 27.42 28.14
N VAL A 100 16.46 26.14 27.95
CA VAL A 100 17.54 25.74 27.02
C VAL A 100 17.19 26.24 25.60
N PRO A 101 18.01 27.11 24.99
CA PRO A 101 17.69 27.72 23.70
C PRO A 101 18.01 26.81 22.51
N GLU A 102 17.41 27.09 21.36
CA GLU A 102 17.74 26.44 20.08
C GLU A 102 19.20 26.71 19.69
N GLY A 103 19.92 25.66 19.28
CA GLY A 103 21.36 25.75 19.00
C GLY A 103 22.28 25.73 20.23
N ALA A 104 21.74 25.52 21.45
CA ALA A 104 22.55 25.19 22.62
C ALA A 104 23.37 23.92 22.37
N THR A 105 24.60 23.88 22.90
CA THR A 105 25.49 22.70 22.80
C THR A 105 25.83 22.14 24.17
N THR A 106 26.05 20.82 24.24
CA THR A 106 26.53 20.15 25.46
C THR A 106 27.85 20.77 25.93
N GLY A 107 27.89 21.17 27.20
CA GLY A 107 29.04 21.88 27.76
C GLY A 107 28.68 22.69 29.00
N LYS A 108 29.59 23.57 29.41
CA LYS A 108 29.35 24.52 30.49
C LYS A 108 28.49 25.68 30.00
N PHE A 109 27.64 26.20 30.88
CA PHE A 109 26.88 27.44 30.65
C PHE A 109 27.43 28.57 31.53
N SER A 110 27.17 29.81 31.14
CA SER A 110 27.56 30.99 31.90
C SER A 110 26.36 31.81 32.36
N VAL A 111 26.53 32.53 33.47
CA VAL A 111 25.59 33.55 33.97
C VAL A 111 26.39 34.83 34.18
N THR A 112 26.03 35.89 33.45
CA THR A 112 26.68 37.21 33.52
C THR A 112 25.71 38.21 34.14
N VAL A 113 26.19 38.95 35.15
CA VAL A 113 25.44 39.98 35.90
C VAL A 113 26.38 41.16 36.12
N ASP A 114 25.93 42.37 35.79
CA ASP A 114 26.73 43.62 35.89
C ASP A 114 28.13 43.58 35.22
N GLY A 115 28.31 42.67 34.24
CA GLY A 115 29.57 42.45 33.53
C GLY A 115 30.45 41.33 34.10
N GLU A 116 30.20 40.89 35.33
CA GLU A 116 30.91 39.77 35.96
C GLU A 116 30.26 38.43 35.57
N THR A 117 31.06 37.39 35.34
CA THR A 117 30.60 36.14 34.74
C THR A 117 30.93 34.90 35.56
N ALA A 118 29.88 34.19 36.00
CA ALA A 118 29.97 32.84 36.53
C ALA A 118 29.94 31.80 35.40
N THR A 119 30.61 30.66 35.60
CA THR A 119 30.53 29.50 34.68
C THR A 119 30.22 28.24 35.49
N SER A 120 29.37 27.36 34.95
CA SER A 120 29.00 26.11 35.63
C SER A 120 30.21 25.20 35.88
N VAL A 121 30.22 24.52 37.03
CA VAL A 121 31.32 23.61 37.41
C VAL A 121 31.30 22.35 36.55
N THR A 122 30.11 21.77 36.35
CA THR A 122 29.82 20.62 35.50
C THR A 122 29.18 21.06 34.18
N ASN A 123 29.15 20.15 33.19
CA ASN A 123 28.45 20.38 31.93
C ASN A 123 26.94 20.17 32.12
N PHE A 124 26.14 20.96 31.40
CA PHE A 124 24.79 20.58 31.02
C PHE A 124 24.86 19.74 29.74
N THR A 125 24.13 18.62 29.70
CA THR A 125 24.05 17.77 28.49
C THR A 125 22.78 18.08 27.72
N VAL A 126 22.90 18.74 26.57
CA VAL A 126 21.77 18.96 25.67
C VAL A 126 21.48 17.65 24.94
N THR A 127 20.31 17.08 25.14
CA THR A 127 19.93 15.79 24.54
C THR A 127 19.25 15.98 23.19
N THR A 128 19.63 15.14 22.25
CA THR A 128 18.94 15.01 20.95
C THR A 128 17.54 14.44 21.17
N THR A 129 16.57 14.92 20.41
CA THR A 129 15.23 14.34 20.32
C THR A 129 14.81 14.22 18.87
N ILE A 130 14.10 13.15 18.53
CA ILE A 130 13.64 12.84 17.18
C ILE A 130 12.12 12.95 17.07
N ALA A 131 11.63 13.46 15.94
CA ALA A 131 10.22 13.49 15.61
C ALA A 131 10.02 13.05 14.15
N LEU A 132 8.93 12.32 13.88
CA LEU A 132 8.51 11.96 12.54
C LEU A 132 7.43 12.91 12.02
N ASP A 133 7.41 13.15 10.71
CA ASP A 133 6.38 13.95 10.04
C ASP A 133 4.99 13.26 10.02
N LYS A 134 4.94 11.94 10.29
CA LYS A 134 3.72 11.14 10.33
C LYS A 134 3.80 10.09 11.43
N SER A 135 2.72 9.94 12.22
CA SER A 135 2.55 8.83 13.18
C SER A 135 1.88 7.60 12.57
N SER A 136 1.30 7.70 11.37
CA SER A 136 0.76 6.56 10.63
C SER A 136 0.85 6.72 9.11
N LEU A 137 0.86 5.57 8.41
CA LEU A 137 0.80 5.45 6.95
C LEU A 137 -0.21 4.35 6.57
N GLU A 138 -1.04 4.63 5.57
CA GLU A 138 -1.93 3.64 4.95
C GLU A 138 -1.44 3.45 3.50
N LEU A 139 -0.95 2.25 3.19
CA LEU A 139 -0.34 1.90 1.90
C LEU A 139 -1.04 0.68 1.29
N PHE A 140 -0.83 0.45 -0.01
CA PHE A 140 -1.01 -0.87 -0.60
C PHE A 140 0.35 -1.55 -0.83
N THR A 141 0.36 -2.88 -0.93
CA THR A 141 1.57 -3.64 -1.34
C THR A 141 2.21 -3.06 -2.60
N LEU A 142 3.54 -3.10 -2.72
CA LEU A 142 4.30 -2.45 -3.80
C LEU A 142 4.32 -0.90 -3.78
N ASP A 143 3.54 -0.23 -2.93
CA ASP A 143 3.67 1.22 -2.76
C ASP A 143 4.96 1.56 -1.99
N ASN A 144 5.43 2.80 -2.20
CA ASN A 144 6.58 3.37 -1.50
C ASN A 144 6.19 4.76 -0.98
N ALA A 145 6.59 5.11 0.25
CA ALA A 145 6.29 6.40 0.85
C ALA A 145 7.45 6.91 1.74
N PRO A 146 7.84 8.20 1.63
CA PRO A 146 8.86 8.77 2.50
C PRO A 146 8.29 9.09 3.88
N LEU A 147 9.08 8.80 4.90
CA LEU A 147 8.85 9.12 6.30
C LEU A 147 10.00 10.01 6.77
N THR A 148 9.71 11.28 7.10
CA THR A 148 10.75 12.28 7.36
C THR A 148 11.00 12.40 8.85
N ALA A 149 12.23 12.11 9.29
CA ALA A 149 12.68 12.38 10.64
C ALA A 149 13.30 13.79 10.76
N THR A 150 12.99 14.48 11.86
CA THR A 150 13.53 15.80 12.21
C THR A 150 14.15 15.74 13.59
N LEU A 151 15.36 16.28 13.74
CA LEU A 151 16.05 16.40 15.02
C LEU A 151 15.99 17.83 15.55
N ASN A 152 15.99 18.00 16.87
CA ASN A 152 16.16 19.32 17.51
C ASN A 152 17.61 19.85 17.44
N GLN A 153 18.58 18.96 17.22
CA GLN A 153 20.02 19.21 17.06
C GLN A 153 20.70 17.98 16.44
N GLY A 154 21.96 18.08 15.99
CA GLY A 154 22.71 16.94 15.43
C GLY A 154 22.53 16.77 13.91
N ASN A 155 22.96 15.63 13.37
CA ASN A 155 22.86 15.34 11.93
C ASN A 155 21.88 14.20 11.66
N ASN A 156 21.10 14.31 10.58
CA ASN A 156 20.18 13.23 10.17
C ASN A 156 20.90 11.93 9.75
N SER A 157 22.20 11.95 9.51
CA SER A 157 23.04 10.76 9.26
C SER A 157 23.17 9.85 10.47
N ASP A 158 22.87 10.36 11.66
CA ASP A 158 23.06 9.66 12.94
C ASP A 158 21.77 8.89 13.33
N ILE A 159 20.72 9.01 12.50
CA ILE A 159 19.42 8.34 12.67
C ILE A 159 19.50 6.90 12.17
N THR A 160 19.05 5.97 13.01
CA THR A 160 18.89 4.57 12.66
C THR A 160 17.42 4.24 12.43
N TRP A 161 17.12 3.48 11.37
CA TRP A 161 15.77 3.07 11.01
C TRP A 161 15.58 1.57 11.18
N SER A 162 14.40 1.15 11.62
CA SER A 162 14.03 -0.28 11.75
C SER A 162 12.53 -0.50 11.52
N SER A 163 12.18 -1.75 11.20
CA SER A 163 10.80 -2.24 11.14
C SER A 163 10.63 -3.41 12.12
N ASP A 164 9.51 -3.48 12.81
CA ASP A 164 9.16 -4.67 13.61
C ASP A 164 8.71 -5.88 12.76
N ASN A 165 8.37 -5.65 11.47
CA ASN A 165 7.83 -6.68 10.58
C ASN A 165 8.12 -6.37 9.10
N GLU A 166 9.32 -6.73 8.65
CA GLU A 166 9.78 -6.55 7.26
C GLU A 166 8.95 -7.33 6.20
N ASN A 167 8.16 -8.33 6.62
CA ASN A 167 7.22 -9.02 5.72
C ASN A 167 5.97 -8.17 5.39
N VAL A 168 5.76 -7.06 6.10
CA VAL A 168 4.70 -6.08 5.84
C VAL A 168 5.26 -4.78 5.28
N ALA A 169 6.28 -4.21 5.93
CA ALA A 169 6.95 -3.01 5.44
C ALA A 169 8.42 -2.97 5.84
N THR A 170 9.29 -2.57 4.91
CA THR A 170 10.71 -2.27 5.15
C THR A 170 10.96 -0.76 5.11
N VAL A 171 12.09 -0.30 5.64
CA VAL A 171 12.53 1.10 5.60
C VAL A 171 14.02 1.15 5.25
N ASP A 172 14.43 2.10 4.40
CA ASP A 172 15.84 2.31 4.08
C ASP A 172 16.53 3.32 5.02
N GLU A 173 17.84 3.51 4.87
CA GLU A 173 18.64 4.48 5.65
C GLU A 173 18.17 5.95 5.51
N ASN A 174 17.35 6.26 4.50
CA ASN A 174 16.84 7.59 4.20
C ASN A 174 15.37 7.78 4.67
N GLY A 175 14.76 6.78 5.30
CA GLY A 175 13.36 6.82 5.72
C GLY A 175 12.35 6.52 4.62
N ASN A 176 12.76 5.93 3.49
CA ASN A 176 11.82 5.47 2.47
C ASN A 176 11.21 4.13 2.88
N VAL A 177 9.90 4.12 3.16
CA VAL A 177 9.15 2.93 3.52
C VAL A 177 8.65 2.22 2.25
N THR A 178 8.91 0.91 2.14
CA THR A 178 8.41 0.05 1.06
C THR A 178 7.40 -0.95 1.61
N ALA A 179 6.19 -1.02 1.03
CA ALA A 179 5.16 -1.97 1.41
C ALA A 179 5.37 -3.34 0.75
N THR A 180 5.67 -4.38 1.53
CA THR A 180 6.07 -5.71 1.06
C THR A 180 4.93 -6.75 1.09
N GLY A 181 4.04 -6.69 2.09
CA GLY A 181 2.93 -7.63 2.28
C GLY A 181 1.80 -7.05 3.13
N SER A 182 0.62 -7.67 3.10
CA SER A 182 -0.56 -7.16 3.81
C SER A 182 -0.45 -7.36 5.33
N GLY A 183 -0.85 -6.35 6.12
CA GLY A 183 -0.80 -6.38 7.58
C GLY A 183 -0.47 -5.03 8.23
N THR A 184 0.16 -5.07 9.40
CA THR A 184 0.66 -3.89 10.12
C THR A 184 2.12 -4.09 10.52
N ALA A 185 2.90 -3.01 10.42
CA ALA A 185 4.26 -2.90 10.94
C ALA A 185 4.46 -1.56 11.65
N THR A 186 5.39 -1.50 12.59
CA THR A 186 5.88 -0.27 13.22
C THR A 186 7.24 0.06 12.65
N ILE A 187 7.37 1.24 12.04
CA ILE A 187 8.66 1.81 11.63
C ILE A 187 9.16 2.71 12.74
N THR A 188 10.38 2.48 13.21
CA THR A 188 11.04 3.26 14.26
C THR A 188 12.24 4.00 13.69
N ALA A 189 12.34 5.29 14.00
CA ALA A 189 13.56 6.07 13.84
C ALA A 189 14.15 6.34 15.23
N SER A 190 15.44 6.07 15.42
CA SER A 190 16.13 6.27 16.71
C SER A 190 17.45 7.02 16.55
N VAL A 191 17.75 7.89 17.52
CA VAL A 191 19.01 8.64 17.66
C VAL A 191 19.30 8.85 19.14
N ASP A 192 20.55 8.67 19.58
CA ASP A 192 21.01 8.90 20.97
C ASP A 192 20.16 8.25 22.10
N GLY A 193 19.33 7.26 21.79
CA GLY A 193 18.41 6.60 22.73
C GLY A 193 17.01 7.23 22.82
N ASP A 194 16.71 8.26 22.03
CA ASP A 194 15.36 8.75 21.78
C ASP A 194 14.76 8.02 20.55
N GLU A 195 13.44 7.85 20.51
CA GLU A 195 12.73 7.10 19.47
C GLU A 195 11.46 7.80 19.03
N ALA A 196 11.19 7.78 17.71
CA ALA A 196 9.91 8.18 17.15
C ALA A 196 9.39 7.09 16.19
N THR A 197 8.09 6.80 16.27
CA THR A 197 7.47 5.64 15.62
C THR A 197 6.32 6.02 14.69
N CYS A 198 6.17 5.24 13.62
CA CYS A 198 5.08 5.36 12.65
C CYS A 198 4.42 3.98 12.45
N THR A 199 3.10 3.90 12.64
CA THR A 199 2.35 2.67 12.37
C THR A 199 1.98 2.61 10.88
N VAL A 200 2.49 1.60 10.17
CA VAL A 200 2.25 1.38 8.74
C VAL A 200 1.23 0.25 8.58
N THR A 201 0.04 0.58 8.09
CA THR A 201 -0.95 -0.40 7.64
C THR A 201 -0.77 -0.63 6.15
N VAL A 202 -0.65 -1.89 5.74
CA VAL A 202 -0.54 -2.28 4.33
C VAL A 202 -1.74 -3.13 3.94
N HIS A 203 -2.47 -2.67 2.94
CA HIS A 203 -3.56 -3.42 2.30
C HIS A 203 -3.03 -4.17 1.07
N PRO A 204 -3.54 -5.36 0.74
CA PRO A 204 -3.12 -6.04 -0.47
C PRO A 204 -3.70 -5.34 -1.71
N ASN A 205 -2.93 -5.27 -2.78
CA ASN A 205 -3.41 -4.73 -4.05
C ASN A 205 -4.29 -5.77 -4.75
N VAL A 206 -5.53 -5.39 -5.05
CA VAL A 206 -6.52 -6.25 -5.70
C VAL A 206 -6.68 -5.85 -7.17
N TYR A 207 -6.34 -6.78 -8.05
CA TYR A 207 -6.41 -6.62 -9.50
C TYR A 207 -7.56 -7.45 -10.04
N VAL A 208 -8.38 -6.85 -10.91
CA VAL A 208 -9.54 -7.51 -11.51
C VAL A 208 -9.50 -7.34 -13.02
N ALA A 209 -9.69 -8.44 -13.76
CA ALA A 209 -9.91 -8.46 -15.21
C ALA A 209 -11.41 -8.51 -15.54
N GLY A 210 -11.83 -7.92 -16.65
CA GLY A 210 -13.20 -8.06 -17.12
C GLY A 210 -13.53 -7.18 -18.32
N TYR A 211 -14.77 -6.71 -18.35
CA TYR A 211 -15.23 -5.75 -19.35
C TYR A 211 -16.32 -4.82 -18.81
N THR A 212 -16.49 -3.69 -19.49
CA THR A 212 -17.63 -2.78 -19.39
C THR A 212 -18.21 -2.55 -20.79
N THR A 213 -19.44 -2.09 -20.95
CA THR A 213 -20.00 -1.74 -22.28
C THR A 213 -20.03 -0.24 -22.52
N ASN A 214 -19.63 0.20 -23.71
CA ASN A 214 -19.79 1.60 -24.14
C ASN A 214 -21.27 1.96 -24.42
N ALA A 215 -21.54 3.20 -24.86
CA ALA A 215 -22.89 3.67 -25.19
C ALA A 215 -23.60 2.83 -26.29
N ASP A 216 -22.82 2.31 -27.24
CA ASP A 216 -23.29 1.43 -28.33
C ASP A 216 -23.43 -0.05 -27.90
N LYS A 217 -23.25 -0.33 -26.60
CA LYS A 217 -23.28 -1.67 -25.97
C LYS A 217 -22.17 -2.62 -26.42
N ILE A 218 -21.10 -2.09 -27.01
CA ILE A 218 -19.89 -2.83 -27.37
C ILE A 218 -19.08 -3.08 -26.09
N SER A 219 -18.66 -4.32 -25.86
CA SER A 219 -17.78 -4.69 -24.74
C SER A 219 -16.38 -4.10 -24.92
N MET A 220 -15.85 -3.52 -23.85
CA MET A 220 -14.51 -2.95 -23.77
C MET A 220 -13.74 -3.65 -22.67
N ALA A 221 -12.59 -4.26 -23.01
CA ALA A 221 -11.75 -4.91 -22.01
C ALA A 221 -11.35 -3.88 -20.95
N THR A 222 -11.65 -4.20 -19.70
CA THR A 222 -11.49 -3.32 -18.54
C THR A 222 -10.71 -4.06 -17.48
N SER A 223 -9.85 -3.36 -16.76
CA SER A 223 -9.30 -3.85 -15.50
C SER A 223 -9.58 -2.85 -14.38
N TRP A 224 -9.55 -3.35 -13.14
CA TRP A 224 -9.67 -2.52 -11.94
C TRP A 224 -8.50 -2.82 -11.02
N LYS A 225 -7.94 -1.78 -10.39
CA LYS A 225 -6.99 -1.88 -9.27
C LYS A 225 -7.65 -1.23 -8.06
N ASN A 226 -7.86 -1.98 -6.99
CA ASN A 226 -8.52 -1.53 -5.74
C ASN A 226 -9.88 -0.83 -5.99
N GLY A 227 -10.69 -1.39 -6.90
CA GLY A 227 -11.98 -0.82 -7.31
C GLY A 227 -11.91 0.31 -8.35
N VAL A 228 -10.73 0.88 -8.61
CA VAL A 228 -10.54 1.97 -9.59
C VAL A 228 -10.25 1.40 -10.98
N ILE A 229 -11.06 1.79 -11.97
CA ILE A 229 -10.88 1.43 -13.38
C ILE A 229 -9.48 1.85 -13.86
N GLN A 230 -8.75 0.89 -14.43
CA GLN A 230 -7.49 1.10 -15.14
C GLN A 230 -7.78 1.06 -16.64
N LYS A 231 -7.35 2.10 -17.37
CA LYS A 231 -7.62 2.21 -18.80
C LYS A 231 -6.67 1.33 -19.61
N ILE A 232 -7.22 0.32 -20.28
CA ILE A 232 -6.53 -0.41 -21.35
C ILE A 232 -6.76 0.37 -22.66
N SER A 233 -5.70 0.62 -23.44
CA SER A 233 -5.83 1.37 -24.70
C SER A 233 -6.25 0.44 -25.84
N LEU A 234 -7.52 0.53 -26.24
CA LEU A 234 -8.17 -0.38 -27.18
C LEU A 234 -8.83 0.42 -28.31
N GLY A 235 -8.99 -0.22 -29.48
CA GLY A 235 -9.73 0.34 -30.60
C GLY A 235 -11.24 0.38 -30.35
N SER A 236 -12.03 0.69 -31.38
CA SER A 236 -13.50 0.70 -31.34
C SER A 236 -14.16 -0.68 -31.23
N ASN A 237 -13.38 -1.76 -31.33
CA ASN A 237 -13.89 -3.10 -31.53
C ASN A 237 -14.12 -3.85 -30.20
N SER A 238 -15.09 -4.78 -30.22
CA SER A 238 -15.47 -5.59 -29.06
C SER A 238 -14.26 -6.28 -28.42
N SER A 239 -14.06 -6.08 -27.13
CA SER A 239 -12.92 -6.63 -26.38
C SER A 239 -13.32 -7.05 -24.96
N ILE A 240 -12.64 -8.08 -24.45
CA ILE A 240 -12.87 -8.66 -23.12
C ILE A 240 -11.53 -9.09 -22.53
N ALA A 241 -11.20 -8.67 -21.30
CA ALA A 241 -10.14 -9.27 -20.50
C ALA A 241 -10.73 -10.36 -19.59
N ARG A 242 -10.12 -11.54 -19.56
CA ARG A 242 -10.68 -12.74 -18.91
C ARG A 242 -9.91 -13.15 -17.66
N SER A 243 -8.59 -12.98 -17.66
CA SER A 243 -7.71 -13.35 -16.54
C SER A 243 -6.65 -12.27 -16.33
N VAL A 244 -6.16 -12.17 -15.09
CA VAL A 244 -5.10 -11.26 -14.66
C VAL A 244 -4.12 -12.02 -13.77
N PHE A 245 -2.84 -11.68 -13.90
CA PHE A 245 -1.73 -12.15 -13.06
C PHE A 245 -0.78 -10.98 -12.78
N VAL A 246 -0.15 -10.93 -11.61
CA VAL A 246 0.79 -9.85 -11.24
C VAL A 246 2.11 -10.43 -10.72
N LYS A 247 3.22 -9.99 -11.32
CA LYS A 247 4.58 -10.43 -10.98
C LYS A 247 5.47 -9.21 -10.74
N GLY A 248 5.85 -8.98 -9.49
CA GLY A 248 6.49 -7.73 -9.09
C GLY A 248 5.55 -6.55 -9.35
N HIS A 249 6.01 -5.52 -10.06
CA HIS A 249 5.18 -4.40 -10.51
C HIS A 249 4.47 -4.66 -11.85
N ASP A 250 4.79 -5.73 -12.57
CA ASP A 250 4.19 -6.03 -13.87
C ASP A 250 2.82 -6.69 -13.74
N THR A 251 1.82 -6.12 -14.40
CA THR A 251 0.46 -6.66 -14.52
C THR A 251 0.26 -7.25 -15.91
N TYR A 252 -0.21 -8.49 -15.96
CA TYR A 252 -0.48 -9.25 -17.17
C TYR A 252 -1.97 -9.56 -17.23
N LEU A 253 -2.65 -9.10 -18.28
CA LEU A 253 -4.04 -9.50 -18.55
C LEU A 253 -4.08 -10.28 -19.86
N THR A 254 -4.97 -11.26 -19.99
CA THR A 254 -5.24 -11.91 -21.28
C THR A 254 -6.71 -11.92 -21.61
N GLY A 255 -7.03 -11.94 -22.89
CA GLY A 255 -8.38 -11.95 -23.41
C GLY A 255 -8.40 -11.75 -24.92
N SER A 256 -9.53 -11.28 -25.44
CA SER A 256 -9.77 -11.25 -26.89
C SER A 256 -10.26 -9.89 -27.36
N MET A 257 -9.88 -9.49 -28.57
CA MET A 257 -10.42 -8.31 -29.28
C MET A 257 -10.85 -8.71 -30.69
N ALA A 258 -12.03 -8.25 -31.11
CA ALA A 258 -12.52 -8.43 -32.47
C ALA A 258 -11.74 -7.57 -33.47
N ASN A 259 -11.42 -8.12 -34.64
CA ASN A 259 -11.07 -7.32 -35.81
C ASN A 259 -12.33 -6.84 -36.55
N ASP A 260 -12.15 -6.06 -37.62
CA ASP A 260 -13.24 -5.44 -38.38
C ASP A 260 -14.15 -6.46 -39.10
N ASN A 261 -13.72 -7.73 -39.19
CA ASN A 261 -14.50 -8.86 -39.70
C ASN A 261 -15.20 -9.65 -38.57
N PHE A 262 -15.26 -9.10 -37.35
CA PHE A 262 -15.80 -9.73 -36.14
C PHE A 262 -15.11 -11.04 -35.70
N ILE A 263 -13.88 -11.28 -36.17
CA ILE A 263 -13.04 -12.39 -35.70
C ILE A 263 -12.33 -11.95 -34.43
N TYR A 264 -12.54 -12.66 -33.33
CA TYR A 264 -11.83 -12.40 -32.07
C TYR A 264 -10.41 -12.97 -32.13
N LEU A 265 -9.41 -12.11 -31.92
CA LEU A 265 -7.99 -12.48 -31.87
C LEU A 265 -7.51 -12.51 -30.41
N PRO A 266 -6.48 -13.32 -30.09
CA PRO A 266 -6.02 -13.53 -28.72
C PRO A 266 -4.93 -12.50 -28.35
N PHE A 267 -5.09 -11.84 -27.20
CA PHE A 267 -4.16 -10.79 -26.76
C PHE A 267 -3.63 -11.02 -25.34
N LEU A 268 -2.40 -10.55 -25.14
CA LEU A 268 -1.81 -10.26 -23.85
C LEU A 268 -1.73 -8.73 -23.69
N TRP A 269 -2.10 -8.21 -22.52
CA TRP A 269 -1.87 -6.81 -22.15
C TRP A 269 -0.90 -6.76 -20.98
N LYS A 270 0.37 -6.42 -21.25
CA LYS A 270 1.40 -6.21 -20.22
C LYS A 270 1.48 -4.73 -19.88
N ASN A 271 1.14 -4.37 -18.64
CA ASN A 271 1.09 -2.98 -18.16
C ASN A 271 0.26 -2.04 -19.07
N GLY A 272 -0.79 -2.57 -19.70
CA GLY A 272 -1.64 -1.85 -20.66
C GLY A 272 -1.11 -1.79 -22.10
N ASN A 273 0.13 -2.23 -22.36
CA ASN A 273 0.65 -2.40 -23.71
C ASN A 273 0.08 -3.68 -24.33
N THR A 274 -0.40 -3.61 -25.56
CA THR A 274 -1.05 -4.74 -26.27
C THR A 274 -0.03 -5.56 -27.05
N GLU A 275 -0.07 -6.88 -26.87
CA GLU A 275 0.71 -7.89 -27.59
C GLU A 275 -0.25 -8.94 -28.18
N ASP A 276 -0.13 -9.21 -29.48
CA ASP A 276 -0.94 -10.20 -30.19
C ASP A 276 -0.31 -11.59 -30.03
N LEU A 277 -1.10 -12.56 -29.56
CA LEU A 277 -0.66 -13.93 -29.31
C LEU A 277 -0.77 -14.85 -30.55
N ALA A 278 -1.48 -14.45 -31.61
CA ALA A 278 -1.60 -15.27 -32.83
C ALA A 278 -1.84 -14.43 -34.08
N SER A 279 -1.15 -14.77 -35.18
CA SER A 279 -1.05 -13.94 -36.40
C SER A 279 -2.32 -13.79 -37.28
N GLY A 280 -3.48 -13.51 -36.69
CA GLY A 280 -4.62 -12.87 -37.35
C GLY A 280 -5.60 -13.75 -38.15
N LEU A 281 -5.46 -15.08 -38.15
CA LEU A 281 -6.21 -15.94 -39.09
C LEU A 281 -7.45 -16.67 -38.52
N PHE A 282 -7.59 -16.81 -37.20
CA PHE A 282 -8.61 -17.67 -36.59
C PHE A 282 -9.22 -17.06 -35.33
N ASN A 283 -10.52 -17.32 -35.12
CA ASN A 283 -11.22 -16.92 -33.90
C ASN A 283 -10.60 -17.66 -32.69
N SER A 284 -10.01 -16.91 -31.76
CA SER A 284 -9.19 -17.45 -30.68
C SER A 284 -9.53 -16.77 -29.36
N ILE A 285 -9.81 -17.56 -28.33
CA ILE A 285 -10.24 -17.06 -27.01
C ILE A 285 -9.28 -17.59 -25.94
N PRO A 286 -8.33 -16.76 -25.46
CA PRO A 286 -7.53 -17.07 -24.29
C PRO A 286 -8.37 -16.84 -23.02
N SER A 287 -8.23 -17.73 -22.05
CA SER A 287 -9.08 -17.80 -20.85
C SER A 287 -8.31 -17.55 -19.55
N SER A 288 -7.03 -17.91 -19.50
CA SER A 288 -6.20 -17.86 -18.28
C SER A 288 -4.77 -17.50 -18.63
N VAL A 289 -4.14 -16.65 -17.79
CA VAL A 289 -2.71 -16.32 -17.85
C VAL A 289 -2.03 -16.70 -16.53
N TYR A 290 -0.81 -17.22 -16.62
CA TYR A 290 0.10 -17.48 -15.50
C TYR A 290 1.49 -16.99 -15.90
N VAL A 291 2.28 -16.46 -14.94
CA VAL A 291 3.66 -16.03 -15.19
C VAL A 291 4.60 -16.68 -14.18
N ASP A 292 5.59 -17.43 -14.67
CA ASP A 292 6.67 -17.97 -13.84
C ASP A 292 8.03 -17.51 -14.38
N GLY A 293 8.92 -17.05 -13.51
CA GLY A 293 10.15 -16.36 -13.92
C GLY A 293 9.89 -15.21 -14.91
N GLU A 294 10.42 -15.34 -16.13
CA GLU A 294 10.18 -14.46 -17.28
C GLU A 294 9.15 -15.05 -18.28
N ASP A 295 8.70 -16.29 -18.06
CA ASP A 295 7.82 -17.03 -18.96
C ASP A 295 6.34 -16.75 -18.70
N VAL A 296 5.66 -16.26 -19.74
CA VAL A 296 4.21 -16.05 -19.75
C VAL A 296 3.55 -17.26 -20.42
N TYR A 297 2.57 -17.84 -19.73
CA TYR A 297 1.76 -18.96 -20.21
C TYR A 297 0.30 -18.52 -20.31
N VAL A 298 -0.31 -18.72 -21.47
CA VAL A 298 -1.73 -18.39 -21.70
C VAL A 298 -2.46 -19.61 -22.23
N ALA A 299 -3.51 -20.06 -21.56
CA ALA A 299 -4.35 -21.17 -22.01
C ALA A 299 -5.68 -20.67 -22.62
N GLY A 300 -6.18 -21.40 -23.63
CA GLY A 300 -7.45 -21.08 -24.29
C GLY A 300 -7.79 -22.06 -25.41
N TYR A 301 -8.42 -21.54 -26.46
CA TYR A 301 -8.64 -22.30 -27.70
C TYR A 301 -8.54 -21.44 -28.95
N ILE A 302 -8.28 -22.12 -30.08
CA ILE A 302 -8.36 -21.57 -31.44
C ILE A 302 -9.45 -22.33 -32.21
N HIS A 303 -10.30 -21.62 -32.94
CA HIS A 303 -11.28 -22.22 -33.81
C HIS A 303 -10.67 -22.53 -35.19
N SER A 304 -10.51 -23.81 -35.51
CA SER A 304 -9.90 -24.31 -36.75
C SER A 304 -10.70 -24.04 -38.03
N GLY A 305 -11.95 -23.57 -37.87
CA GLY A 305 -12.96 -23.45 -38.92
C GLY A 305 -13.97 -24.60 -38.94
N THR A 306 -13.66 -25.73 -38.28
CA THR A 306 -14.58 -26.86 -38.09
C THR A 306 -14.80 -27.23 -36.63
N SER A 307 -13.81 -26.96 -35.77
CA SER A 307 -13.76 -27.37 -34.36
C SER A 307 -12.94 -26.39 -33.53
N ASN A 308 -13.13 -26.39 -32.21
CA ASN A 308 -12.20 -25.73 -31.30
C ASN A 308 -11.00 -26.65 -30.99
N MET A 309 -9.81 -26.06 -30.98
CA MET A 309 -8.55 -26.69 -30.63
C MET A 309 -8.05 -26.09 -29.32
N ALA A 310 -7.91 -26.90 -28.27
CA ALA A 310 -7.27 -26.48 -27.03
C ALA A 310 -5.83 -25.98 -27.31
N ALA A 311 -5.47 -24.86 -26.70
CA ALA A 311 -4.27 -24.09 -27.04
C ALA A 311 -3.51 -23.62 -25.79
N LEU A 312 -2.19 -23.54 -25.92
CA LEU A 312 -1.26 -22.91 -24.97
C LEU A 312 -0.34 -21.96 -25.76
N TRP A 313 -0.41 -20.67 -25.47
CA TRP A 313 0.55 -19.69 -25.97
C TRP A 313 1.64 -19.47 -24.91
N THR A 314 2.87 -19.28 -25.38
CA THR A 314 4.07 -19.06 -24.56
C THR A 314 4.93 -17.95 -25.16
N ASN A 315 5.98 -17.50 -24.46
CA ASN A 315 7.01 -16.61 -25.01
C ASN A 315 7.59 -17.08 -26.37
N GLY A 316 7.62 -18.39 -26.62
CA GLY A 316 8.07 -18.99 -27.89
C GLY A 316 7.01 -19.03 -29.00
N GLY A 317 5.80 -18.50 -28.75
CA GLY A 317 4.66 -18.52 -29.66
C GLY A 317 3.57 -19.54 -29.30
N PHE A 318 2.76 -19.87 -30.29
CA PHE A 318 1.58 -20.75 -30.18
C PHE A 318 1.94 -22.24 -30.17
N GLY A 319 1.40 -22.99 -29.21
CA GLY A 319 1.39 -24.45 -29.17
C GLY A 319 -0.05 -25.00 -29.11
N ALA A 320 -0.40 -25.86 -30.07
CA ALA A 320 -1.64 -26.61 -30.03
C ALA A 320 -1.55 -27.79 -29.04
N LEU A 321 -2.53 -27.94 -28.14
CA LEU A 321 -2.64 -29.06 -27.19
C LEU A 321 -3.41 -30.26 -27.76
N THR A 322 -4.00 -30.07 -28.94
CA THR A 322 -4.83 -31.03 -29.68
C THR A 322 -4.63 -30.82 -31.19
N ASN A 323 -5.01 -31.79 -32.01
CA ASN A 323 -4.85 -31.74 -33.47
C ASN A 323 -6.08 -31.22 -34.23
N GLY A 324 -7.21 -30.96 -33.55
CA GLY A 324 -8.45 -30.45 -34.16
C GLY A 324 -9.41 -31.52 -34.70
N ASP A 325 -9.07 -32.82 -34.60
CA ASP A 325 -9.95 -33.92 -35.01
C ASP A 325 -11.29 -33.94 -34.23
N LYS A 326 -11.32 -33.28 -33.07
CA LYS A 326 -12.47 -33.17 -32.16
C LYS A 326 -12.51 -31.79 -31.52
N ASP A 327 -13.70 -31.36 -31.13
CA ASP A 327 -13.84 -30.13 -30.35
C ASP A 327 -13.17 -30.26 -28.98
N SER A 328 -12.44 -29.21 -28.59
CA SER A 328 -11.66 -29.15 -27.37
C SER A 328 -11.40 -27.71 -26.97
N SER A 329 -11.23 -27.45 -25.68
CA SER A 329 -10.81 -26.14 -25.19
C SER A 329 -9.97 -26.29 -23.93
N ALA A 330 -9.00 -25.39 -23.75
CA ALA A 330 -8.38 -25.15 -22.45
C ALA A 330 -8.99 -23.89 -21.81
N PHE A 331 -9.09 -23.89 -20.48
CA PHE A 331 -9.72 -22.81 -19.70
C PHE A 331 -8.79 -22.22 -18.63
N SER A 332 -7.87 -23.01 -18.09
CA SER A 332 -6.99 -22.59 -17.00
C SER A 332 -5.60 -23.17 -17.15
N VAL A 333 -4.58 -22.37 -16.84
CA VAL A 333 -3.17 -22.79 -16.74
C VAL A 333 -2.64 -22.49 -15.35
N PHE A 334 -1.78 -23.38 -14.85
CA PHE A 334 -1.04 -23.24 -13.60
C PHE A 334 0.36 -23.83 -13.79
N VAL A 335 1.39 -23.18 -13.23
CA VAL A 335 2.77 -23.69 -13.25
C VAL A 335 3.19 -24.04 -11.83
N SER A 336 3.81 -25.20 -11.62
CA SER A 336 4.40 -25.62 -10.34
C SER A 336 5.66 -26.41 -10.61
N ASP A 337 6.76 -26.06 -9.95
CA ASP A 337 8.03 -26.79 -10.00
C ASP A 337 8.57 -27.01 -11.43
N GLY A 338 8.31 -26.05 -12.33
CA GLY A 338 8.68 -26.10 -13.76
C GLY A 338 7.73 -26.92 -14.65
N ASP A 339 6.74 -27.60 -14.07
CA ASP A 339 5.68 -28.30 -14.81
C ASP A 339 4.50 -27.36 -15.11
N VAL A 340 4.03 -27.37 -16.36
CA VAL A 340 2.87 -26.60 -16.84
C VAL A 340 1.63 -27.50 -16.86
N TYR A 341 0.62 -27.14 -16.09
CA TYR A 341 -0.66 -27.85 -15.98
C TYR A 341 -1.76 -27.03 -16.65
N VAL A 342 -2.57 -27.67 -17.49
CA VAL A 342 -3.68 -27.02 -18.20
C VAL A 342 -4.96 -27.82 -18.03
N ALA A 343 -6.05 -27.18 -17.63
CA ALA A 343 -7.39 -27.78 -17.51
C ALA A 343 -8.30 -27.41 -18.69
N GLY A 344 -9.17 -28.35 -19.08
CA GLY A 344 -10.15 -28.13 -20.14
C GLY A 344 -10.99 -29.37 -20.43
N TYR A 345 -11.32 -29.56 -21.72
CA TYR A 345 -11.98 -30.77 -22.22
C TYR A 345 -11.53 -31.15 -23.63
N ILE A 346 -11.77 -32.40 -23.99
CA ILE A 346 -11.78 -32.92 -25.37
C ILE A 346 -13.08 -33.72 -25.55
N ASN A 347 -13.76 -33.60 -26.68
CA ASN A 347 -14.92 -34.42 -26.99
C ASN A 347 -14.56 -35.92 -27.14
N ASN A 348 -15.46 -36.81 -26.73
CA ASN A 348 -15.33 -38.24 -26.90
C ASN A 348 -15.70 -38.67 -28.35
N ALA A 349 -16.10 -39.92 -28.60
CA ALA A 349 -16.54 -40.35 -29.93
C ALA A 349 -18.01 -40.00 -30.25
N ASP A 350 -18.78 -39.57 -29.24
CA ASP A 350 -20.20 -39.26 -29.28
C ASP A 350 -20.46 -37.73 -29.15
N ASP A 351 -19.45 -36.92 -29.45
CA ASP A 351 -19.42 -35.46 -29.29
C ASP A 351 -19.75 -34.92 -27.88
N LEU A 352 -19.57 -35.74 -26.84
CA LEU A 352 -19.70 -35.34 -25.44
C LEU A 352 -18.35 -34.87 -24.89
N PRO A 353 -18.26 -33.71 -24.21
CA PRO A 353 -17.01 -33.24 -23.64
C PRO A 353 -16.56 -34.15 -22.49
N VAL A 354 -15.25 -34.37 -22.38
CA VAL A 354 -14.63 -35.11 -21.29
C VAL A 354 -13.55 -34.23 -20.64
N ALA A 355 -13.67 -34.01 -19.33
CA ALA A 355 -12.73 -33.24 -18.54
C ALA A 355 -11.30 -33.77 -18.75
N THR A 356 -10.40 -32.88 -19.14
CA THR A 356 -9.04 -33.21 -19.55
C THR A 356 -8.05 -32.31 -18.81
N LEU A 357 -6.95 -32.93 -18.38
CA LEU A 357 -5.76 -32.27 -17.87
C LEU A 357 -4.61 -32.54 -18.86
N TRP A 358 -3.90 -31.50 -19.28
CA TRP A 358 -2.60 -31.64 -19.93
C TRP A 358 -1.51 -31.27 -18.92
N LYS A 359 -0.42 -32.04 -18.90
CA LYS A 359 0.82 -31.72 -18.18
C LYS A 359 1.94 -31.65 -19.22
N ASN A 360 2.61 -30.50 -19.34
CA ASN A 360 3.64 -30.22 -20.34
C ASN A 360 3.19 -30.56 -21.78
N GLY A 361 1.94 -30.21 -22.11
CA GLY A 361 1.31 -30.53 -23.40
C GLY A 361 0.80 -31.98 -23.56
N VAL A 362 1.12 -32.89 -22.63
CA VAL A 362 0.72 -34.30 -22.70
C VAL A 362 -0.56 -34.55 -21.89
N ILE A 363 -1.57 -35.15 -22.54
CA ILE A 363 -2.84 -35.54 -21.91
C ILE A 363 -2.59 -36.49 -20.73
N GLN A 364 -3.16 -36.17 -19.58
CA GLN A 364 -3.17 -36.99 -18.37
C GLN A 364 -4.53 -37.69 -18.26
N ASN A 365 -4.51 -39.02 -18.20
CA ASN A 365 -5.74 -39.81 -18.06
C ASN A 365 -6.28 -39.70 -16.63
N LEU A 366 -7.37 -38.95 -16.45
CA LEU A 366 -8.09 -38.87 -15.18
C LEU A 366 -8.92 -40.15 -14.98
N PRO A 367 -8.81 -40.86 -13.84
CA PRO A 367 -9.66 -42.01 -13.54
C PRO A 367 -11.15 -41.63 -13.55
N GLY A 368 -11.98 -42.48 -14.15
CA GLY A 368 -13.43 -42.24 -14.18
C GLY A 368 -13.86 -41.08 -15.09
N GLN A 369 -13.24 -40.92 -16.26
CA GLN A 369 -13.70 -39.98 -17.31
C GLN A 369 -15.23 -40.07 -17.51
N ILE A 370 -15.94 -38.97 -17.22
CA ILE A 370 -17.40 -38.89 -17.32
C ILE A 370 -17.75 -38.16 -18.64
N PRO A 371 -18.49 -38.77 -19.58
CA PRO A 371 -19.02 -38.06 -20.73
C PRO A 371 -19.94 -36.92 -20.30
N GLY A 372 -19.78 -35.74 -20.89
CA GLY A 372 -20.47 -34.52 -20.45
C GLY A 372 -19.79 -33.83 -19.25
N SER A 373 -18.48 -34.02 -19.06
CA SER A 373 -17.68 -33.32 -18.03
C SER A 373 -16.71 -32.31 -18.62
N ILE A 374 -16.44 -31.26 -17.83
CA ILE A 374 -15.53 -30.17 -18.19
C ILE A 374 -14.73 -29.80 -16.94
N ALA A 375 -13.40 -29.72 -17.05
CA ALA A 375 -12.55 -29.05 -16.05
C ALA A 375 -12.33 -27.60 -16.49
N GLN A 376 -12.81 -26.63 -15.69
CA GLN A 376 -12.68 -25.20 -15.98
C GLN A 376 -11.44 -24.58 -15.35
N ALA A 377 -10.95 -25.15 -14.24
CA ALA A 377 -9.84 -24.58 -13.48
C ALA A 377 -8.88 -25.65 -12.96
N VAL A 378 -7.59 -25.31 -12.86
CA VAL A 378 -6.52 -26.13 -12.24
C VAL A 378 -5.78 -25.34 -11.18
N TYR A 379 -5.39 -26.02 -10.10
CA TYR A 379 -4.51 -25.49 -9.05
C TYR A 379 -3.62 -26.63 -8.54
N VAL A 380 -2.35 -26.35 -8.23
CA VAL A 380 -1.37 -27.36 -7.81
C VAL A 380 -0.73 -26.94 -6.48
N VAL A 381 -0.61 -27.87 -5.53
CA VAL A 381 0.08 -27.66 -4.25
C VAL A 381 0.98 -28.85 -3.96
N GLY A 382 2.29 -28.65 -4.10
CA GLY A 382 3.27 -29.75 -4.06
C GLY A 382 2.90 -30.83 -5.09
N ASN A 383 2.74 -32.07 -4.63
CA ASN A 383 2.40 -33.19 -5.51
C ASN A 383 0.89 -33.32 -5.83
N ASP A 384 0.01 -32.56 -5.20
CA ASP A 384 -1.43 -32.66 -5.40
C ASP A 384 -1.91 -31.70 -6.51
N VAL A 385 -2.51 -32.27 -7.56
CA VAL A 385 -3.19 -31.53 -8.64
C VAL A 385 -4.69 -31.54 -8.38
N TYR A 386 -5.28 -30.35 -8.31
CA TYR A 386 -6.71 -30.14 -8.12
C TYR A 386 -7.32 -29.53 -9.38
N LEU A 387 -8.47 -30.06 -9.81
CA LEU A 387 -9.27 -29.50 -10.91
C LEU A 387 -10.65 -29.14 -10.38
N GLY A 388 -11.21 -28.02 -10.85
CA GLY A 388 -12.58 -27.61 -10.58
C GLY A 388 -13.40 -27.59 -11.87
N GLY A 389 -14.64 -28.06 -11.82
CA GLY A 389 -15.54 -27.99 -12.98
C GLY A 389 -16.94 -28.53 -12.74
N SER A 390 -17.48 -29.25 -13.72
CA SER A 390 -18.77 -29.93 -13.62
C SER A 390 -18.89 -31.16 -14.51
N TYR A 391 -19.92 -31.96 -14.27
CA TYR A 391 -20.39 -32.99 -15.21
C TYR A 391 -21.92 -33.04 -15.28
N LYS A 392 -22.45 -33.66 -16.34
CA LYS A 392 -23.89 -33.93 -16.48
C LYS A 392 -24.28 -35.28 -15.86
N ASN A 393 -25.16 -35.25 -14.85
CA ASN A 393 -25.72 -36.48 -14.29
C ASN A 393 -26.83 -37.08 -15.16
N ALA A 394 -27.36 -38.24 -14.78
CA ALA A 394 -28.40 -38.97 -15.52
C ALA A 394 -29.69 -38.17 -15.77
N ASN A 395 -29.95 -37.11 -14.99
CA ASN A 395 -31.10 -36.20 -15.16
C ASN A 395 -30.74 -34.93 -15.98
N ASN A 396 -29.56 -34.91 -16.63
CA ASN A 396 -28.99 -33.75 -17.34
C ASN A 396 -28.78 -32.50 -16.46
N ILE A 397 -28.71 -32.67 -15.14
CA ILE A 397 -28.33 -31.60 -14.21
C ILE A 397 -26.81 -31.48 -14.22
N SER A 398 -26.31 -30.24 -14.29
CA SER A 398 -24.88 -29.95 -14.08
C SER A 398 -24.56 -30.10 -12.60
N VAL A 399 -23.62 -30.99 -12.27
CA VAL A 399 -23.12 -31.20 -10.91
C VAL A 399 -21.76 -30.51 -10.80
N ALA A 400 -21.60 -29.59 -9.84
CA ALA A 400 -20.31 -29.00 -9.51
C ALA A 400 -19.43 -30.02 -8.79
N VAL A 401 -18.17 -30.13 -9.21
CA VAL A 401 -17.21 -31.13 -8.70
C VAL A 401 -15.80 -30.56 -8.57
N ILE A 402 -15.01 -31.23 -7.73
CA ILE A 402 -13.54 -31.13 -7.68
C ILE A 402 -12.96 -32.49 -8.04
N TRP A 403 -11.86 -32.52 -8.80
CA TRP A 403 -11.01 -33.70 -8.92
C TRP A 403 -9.71 -33.46 -8.15
N LYS A 404 -9.35 -34.33 -7.21
CA LYS A 404 -8.03 -34.36 -6.58
C LYS A 404 -7.23 -35.54 -7.12
N ASN A 405 -6.12 -35.28 -7.81
CA ASN A 405 -5.31 -36.29 -8.51
C ASN A 405 -6.16 -37.22 -9.40
N GLY A 406 -7.18 -36.64 -10.05
CA GLY A 406 -8.16 -37.34 -10.88
C GLY A 406 -9.26 -38.10 -10.13
N VAL A 407 -9.22 -38.19 -8.80
CA VAL A 407 -10.34 -38.72 -8.00
C VAL A 407 -11.42 -37.64 -7.86
N ILE A 408 -12.63 -37.91 -8.36
CA ILE A 408 -13.76 -36.97 -8.34
C ILE A 408 -14.44 -36.90 -6.96
N GLN A 409 -14.86 -35.69 -6.58
CA GLN A 409 -15.68 -35.40 -5.42
C GLN A 409 -16.78 -34.40 -5.79
N ASP A 410 -18.03 -34.79 -5.60
CA ASP A 410 -19.18 -33.92 -5.79
C ASP A 410 -19.28 -32.89 -4.65
N ILE A 411 -19.46 -31.62 -5.01
CA ILE A 411 -19.64 -30.50 -4.06
C ILE A 411 -21.01 -29.83 -4.18
N SER A 412 -21.93 -30.44 -4.92
CA SER A 412 -23.31 -29.98 -5.08
C SER A 412 -24.31 -31.13 -4.96
N ASP A 413 -25.57 -30.81 -4.73
CA ASP A 413 -26.64 -31.79 -4.47
C ASP A 413 -27.06 -32.62 -5.69
N GLY A 414 -26.66 -32.23 -6.91
CA GLY A 414 -27.09 -32.88 -8.15
C GLY A 414 -28.59 -32.74 -8.48
N ILE A 415 -29.33 -31.96 -7.70
CA ILE A 415 -30.75 -31.64 -7.88
C ILE A 415 -30.90 -30.31 -8.63
N SER A 416 -29.98 -29.38 -8.38
CA SER A 416 -29.91 -28.06 -9.00
C SER A 416 -28.65 -27.91 -9.86
N ASN A 417 -28.73 -27.12 -10.94
CA ASN A 417 -27.58 -26.92 -11.82
C ASN A 417 -26.49 -26.14 -11.08
N ALA A 418 -25.31 -26.75 -10.95
CA ALA A 418 -24.13 -26.14 -10.37
C ALA A 418 -22.89 -26.36 -11.26
N GLN A 419 -21.94 -25.45 -11.19
CA GLN A 419 -20.63 -25.57 -11.83
C GLN A 419 -19.57 -24.78 -11.06
N VAL A 420 -18.34 -25.30 -11.02
CA VAL A 420 -17.14 -24.57 -10.57
C VAL A 420 -16.48 -23.91 -11.78
N THR A 421 -16.16 -22.62 -11.65
CA THR A 421 -15.44 -21.81 -12.66
C THR A 421 -13.98 -21.56 -12.26
N SER A 422 -13.66 -21.52 -10.97
CA SER A 422 -12.31 -21.31 -10.45
C SER A 422 -12.11 -21.98 -9.09
N ILE A 423 -10.85 -22.33 -8.80
CA ILE A 423 -10.42 -23.03 -7.58
C ILE A 423 -9.11 -22.40 -7.08
N PHE A 424 -8.96 -22.37 -5.76
CA PHE A 424 -7.75 -22.01 -5.03
C PHE A 424 -7.58 -23.00 -3.85
N VAL A 425 -6.36 -23.42 -3.54
CA VAL A 425 -6.08 -24.34 -2.42
C VAL A 425 -5.14 -23.67 -1.44
N LYS A 426 -5.50 -23.67 -0.15
CA LYS A 426 -4.72 -23.05 0.92
C LYS A 426 -4.86 -23.82 2.23
N ASP A 427 -3.74 -24.05 2.91
CA ASP A 427 -3.66 -24.69 4.24
C ASP A 427 -4.40 -26.04 4.35
N GLY A 428 -4.50 -26.77 3.23
CA GLY A 428 -5.20 -28.05 3.09
C GLY A 428 -6.69 -27.94 2.75
N ASP A 429 -7.28 -26.75 2.82
CA ASP A 429 -8.65 -26.47 2.40
C ASP A 429 -8.72 -26.13 0.90
N VAL A 430 -9.72 -26.68 0.21
CA VAL A 430 -10.02 -26.36 -1.20
C VAL A 430 -11.16 -25.35 -1.26
N TYR A 431 -10.90 -24.21 -1.88
CA TYR A 431 -11.88 -23.17 -2.12
C TYR A 431 -12.24 -23.17 -3.60
N ALA A 432 -13.52 -23.35 -3.92
CA ALA A 432 -14.04 -23.32 -5.28
C ALA A 432 -15.11 -22.24 -5.42
N THR A 433 -15.25 -21.62 -6.59
CA THR A 433 -16.34 -20.67 -6.86
C THR A 433 -17.01 -20.94 -8.20
N GLY A 434 -18.19 -20.37 -8.39
CA GLY A 434 -19.00 -20.56 -9.59
C GLY A 434 -20.46 -20.21 -9.36
N THR A 435 -21.35 -20.99 -9.96
CA THR A 435 -22.80 -20.71 -9.96
C THR A 435 -23.59 -21.93 -9.55
N LYS A 436 -24.64 -21.72 -8.74
CA LYS A 436 -25.70 -22.70 -8.44
C LYS A 436 -27.07 -22.10 -8.76
N THR A 437 -27.97 -22.83 -9.42
CA THR A 437 -29.34 -22.34 -9.65
C THR A 437 -30.22 -22.51 -8.43
N ASN A 438 -30.98 -21.48 -8.05
CA ASN A 438 -32.00 -21.58 -6.99
C ASN A 438 -33.32 -22.19 -7.51
N GLY A 439 -34.32 -22.33 -6.64
CA GLY A 439 -35.64 -22.89 -6.99
C GLY A 439 -36.44 -22.09 -8.03
N ASN A 440 -36.07 -20.84 -8.29
CA ASN A 440 -36.64 -20.00 -9.35
C ASN A 440 -35.82 -20.08 -10.66
N ASN A 441 -34.88 -21.02 -10.76
CA ASN A 441 -33.93 -21.19 -11.86
C ASN A 441 -33.03 -19.96 -12.11
N LEU A 442 -32.85 -19.09 -11.11
CA LEU A 442 -31.88 -17.99 -11.17
C LEU A 442 -30.50 -18.51 -10.76
N ALA A 443 -29.46 -18.17 -11.53
CA ALA A 443 -28.09 -18.41 -11.13
C ALA A 443 -27.72 -17.59 -9.89
N VAL A 444 -27.07 -18.22 -8.91
CA VAL A 444 -26.58 -17.59 -7.69
C VAL A 444 -25.06 -17.80 -7.61
N ALA A 445 -24.31 -16.70 -7.52
CA ALA A 445 -22.88 -16.72 -7.27
C ALA A 445 -22.62 -17.47 -5.95
N THR A 446 -21.77 -18.49 -5.99
CA THR A 446 -21.55 -19.42 -4.87
C THR A 446 -20.05 -19.64 -4.66
N VAL A 447 -19.63 -19.69 -3.40
CA VAL A 447 -18.32 -20.21 -2.99
C VAL A 447 -18.52 -21.52 -2.23
N TRP A 448 -17.65 -22.48 -2.44
CA TRP A 448 -17.58 -23.72 -1.72
C TRP A 448 -16.26 -23.78 -0.96
N LYS A 449 -16.33 -24.05 0.35
CA LYS A 449 -15.15 -24.47 1.12
C LYS A 449 -15.25 -25.98 1.34
N ASN A 450 -14.37 -26.72 0.67
CA ASN A 450 -14.48 -28.17 0.47
C ASN A 450 -15.86 -28.52 -0.12
N THR A 451 -16.75 -29.12 0.65
CA THR A 451 -18.14 -29.44 0.24
C THR A 451 -19.19 -28.43 0.73
N THR A 452 -18.82 -27.48 1.59
CA THR A 452 -19.75 -26.53 2.22
C THR A 452 -20.00 -25.34 1.30
N ALA A 453 -21.21 -25.27 0.72
CA ALA A 453 -21.64 -24.17 -0.15
C ALA A 453 -22.12 -22.94 0.65
N GLN A 454 -21.70 -21.76 0.20
CA GLN A 454 -22.12 -20.45 0.70
C GLN A 454 -22.51 -19.56 -0.49
N ALA A 455 -23.74 -19.03 -0.47
CA ALA A 455 -24.19 -18.06 -1.47
C ALA A 455 -23.55 -16.68 -1.24
N LEU A 456 -23.16 -16.02 -2.32
CA LEU A 456 -22.57 -14.68 -2.34
C LEU A 456 -23.58 -13.57 -2.63
N ALA A 457 -24.81 -13.92 -3.02
CA ALA A 457 -25.91 -13.01 -3.29
C ALA A 457 -27.22 -13.58 -2.74
N ASP A 458 -28.23 -12.72 -2.56
CA ASP A 458 -29.55 -13.09 -2.00
C ASP A 458 -30.40 -13.99 -2.92
N GLY A 459 -30.04 -14.09 -4.20
CA GLY A 459 -30.74 -14.89 -5.20
C GLY A 459 -32.07 -14.29 -5.69
N THR A 460 -32.34 -13.01 -5.40
CA THR A 460 -33.49 -12.27 -5.95
C THR A 460 -33.33 -11.95 -7.44
N THR A 461 -32.08 -11.76 -7.87
CA THR A 461 -31.67 -11.63 -9.28
C THR A 461 -30.56 -12.63 -9.60
N SER A 462 -30.25 -12.82 -10.89
CA SER A 462 -29.13 -13.69 -11.28
C SER A 462 -27.79 -13.06 -10.93
N SER A 463 -26.88 -13.86 -10.37
CA SER A 463 -25.50 -13.52 -10.10
C SER A 463 -24.57 -14.66 -10.50
N ARG A 464 -23.32 -14.34 -10.80
CA ARG A 464 -22.28 -15.31 -11.20
C ARG A 464 -20.94 -14.98 -10.57
N ALA A 465 -20.14 -16.00 -10.34
CA ALA A 465 -18.74 -15.90 -9.96
C ALA A 465 -17.87 -16.65 -10.98
N TYR A 466 -16.71 -16.10 -11.32
CA TYR A 466 -15.82 -16.66 -12.34
C TYR A 466 -14.40 -16.96 -11.82
N SER A 467 -13.92 -16.21 -10.83
CA SER A 467 -12.54 -16.32 -10.34
C SER A 467 -12.49 -16.13 -8.82
N ILE A 468 -11.67 -16.93 -8.14
CA ILE A 468 -11.42 -16.85 -6.69
C ILE A 468 -9.91 -16.72 -6.42
N TYR A 469 -9.55 -15.92 -5.42
CA TYR A 469 -8.20 -15.77 -4.90
C TYR A 469 -8.23 -15.60 -3.38
N LEU A 470 -7.22 -16.09 -2.66
CA LEU A 470 -7.10 -15.90 -1.21
C LEU A 470 -5.79 -15.18 -0.86
N ASP A 471 -5.88 -14.13 -0.06
CA ASP A 471 -4.74 -13.50 0.62
C ASP A 471 -4.97 -13.51 2.13
N GLY A 472 -3.97 -13.87 2.93
CA GLY A 472 -4.15 -14.04 4.37
C GLY A 472 -5.36 -14.94 4.72
N LEU A 473 -6.32 -14.41 5.47
CA LEU A 473 -7.63 -15.05 5.75
C LEU A 473 -8.76 -14.56 4.83
N ASP A 474 -8.48 -13.60 3.96
CA ASP A 474 -9.46 -12.93 3.11
C ASP A 474 -9.70 -13.69 1.81
N ILE A 475 -10.98 -13.89 1.48
CA ILE A 475 -11.44 -14.55 0.25
C ILE A 475 -11.96 -13.48 -0.70
N TYR A 476 -11.39 -13.44 -1.91
CA TYR A 476 -11.75 -12.53 -2.98
C TYR A 476 -12.39 -13.31 -4.13
N VAL A 477 -13.58 -12.90 -4.56
CA VAL A 477 -14.29 -13.53 -5.69
C VAL A 477 -14.71 -12.46 -6.69
N ALA A 478 -14.39 -12.65 -7.97
CA ALA A 478 -14.83 -11.78 -9.06
C ALA A 478 -16.05 -12.35 -9.80
N GLY A 479 -17.00 -11.48 -10.15
CA GLY A 479 -18.18 -11.85 -10.92
C GLY A 479 -19.13 -10.73 -11.32
N ASP A 480 -20.40 -11.07 -11.44
CA ASP A 480 -21.49 -10.13 -11.72
C ASP A 480 -22.76 -10.40 -10.91
N VAL A 481 -23.53 -9.34 -10.68
CA VAL A 481 -24.88 -9.38 -10.11
C VAL A 481 -25.80 -8.57 -11.01
N LYS A 482 -26.94 -9.11 -11.42
CA LYS A 482 -27.95 -8.34 -12.15
C LYS A 482 -28.68 -7.38 -11.23
N ASN A 483 -28.79 -6.12 -11.62
CA ASN A 483 -29.69 -5.18 -10.95
C ASN A 483 -31.15 -5.35 -11.44
N GLY A 484 -32.08 -4.59 -10.84
CA GLY A 484 -33.51 -4.62 -11.21
C GLY A 484 -33.82 -4.24 -12.65
N ASN A 485 -32.88 -3.61 -13.37
CA ASN A 485 -32.99 -3.27 -14.79
C ASN A 485 -32.41 -4.36 -15.71
N ASN A 486 -32.07 -5.54 -15.16
CA ASN A 486 -31.45 -6.67 -15.89
C ASN A 486 -30.06 -6.33 -16.49
N ILE A 487 -29.38 -5.33 -15.93
CA ILE A 487 -27.99 -4.95 -16.27
C ILE A 487 -27.05 -5.74 -15.34
N ASN A 488 -26.03 -6.39 -15.90
CA ASN A 488 -24.98 -7.03 -15.11
C ASN A 488 -24.08 -5.96 -14.49
N VAL A 489 -23.93 -5.97 -13.17
CA VAL A 489 -23.03 -5.10 -12.39
C VAL A 489 -21.78 -5.91 -12.06
N ALA A 490 -20.61 -5.48 -12.54
CA ALA A 490 -19.34 -6.11 -12.16
C ALA A 490 -19.17 -6.01 -10.64
N THR A 491 -18.84 -7.13 -9.99
CA THR A 491 -18.82 -7.23 -8.53
C THR A 491 -17.58 -7.99 -8.06
N LEU A 492 -16.90 -7.45 -7.05
CA LEU A 492 -15.91 -8.14 -6.26
C LEU A 492 -16.54 -8.47 -4.90
N TRP A 493 -16.57 -9.74 -4.49
CA TRP A 493 -16.89 -10.08 -3.11
C TRP A 493 -15.60 -10.22 -2.30
N LYS A 494 -15.50 -9.51 -1.17
CA LYS A 494 -14.49 -9.75 -0.13
C LYS A 494 -15.19 -10.35 1.08
N ASN A 495 -14.84 -11.58 1.47
CA ASN A 495 -15.46 -12.29 2.61
C ASN A 495 -17.00 -12.30 2.58
N ASN A 496 -17.58 -12.60 1.41
CA ASN A 496 -19.02 -12.54 1.10
C ASN A 496 -19.64 -11.12 1.06
N SER A 497 -18.90 -10.05 1.40
CA SER A 497 -19.35 -8.66 1.24
C SER A 497 -19.19 -8.21 -0.21
N ALA A 498 -20.30 -7.92 -0.89
CA ALA A 498 -20.31 -7.48 -2.29
C ALA A 498 -19.85 -6.02 -2.43
N GLN A 499 -18.89 -5.78 -3.31
CA GLN A 499 -18.35 -4.47 -3.69
C GLN A 499 -18.55 -4.25 -5.20
N PRO A 500 -19.50 -3.39 -5.61
CA PRO A 500 -19.70 -3.06 -7.02
C PRO A 500 -18.48 -2.36 -7.64
N LEU A 501 -18.05 -2.84 -8.80
CA LEU A 501 -16.96 -2.28 -9.62
C LEU A 501 -17.49 -1.42 -10.78
N SER A 502 -18.80 -1.28 -10.88
CA SER A 502 -19.51 -0.48 -11.90
C SER A 502 -20.78 0.11 -11.30
N ASP A 503 -21.23 1.26 -11.80
CA ASP A 503 -22.43 1.96 -11.29
C ASP A 503 -23.78 1.28 -11.63
N GLY A 504 -23.76 0.24 -12.47
CA GLY A 504 -24.94 -0.50 -12.92
C GLY A 504 -25.79 0.23 -13.97
N THR A 505 -25.28 1.29 -14.59
CA THR A 505 -25.92 1.96 -15.75
C THR A 505 -25.59 1.28 -17.07
N ILE A 506 -24.44 0.61 -17.14
CA ILE A 506 -23.91 -0.16 -18.28
C ILE A 506 -23.64 -1.60 -17.87
N ASN A 507 -23.60 -2.53 -18.84
CA ASN A 507 -23.25 -3.91 -18.53
C ASN A 507 -21.75 -4.02 -18.23
N ALA A 508 -21.42 -4.71 -17.15
CA ALA A 508 -20.06 -5.04 -16.80
C ALA A 508 -20.00 -6.41 -16.12
N SER A 509 -18.85 -7.08 -16.23
CA SER A 509 -18.56 -8.31 -15.49
C SER A 509 -17.08 -8.33 -15.11
N ALA A 510 -16.78 -8.74 -13.89
CA ALA A 510 -15.43 -9.05 -13.41
C ALA A 510 -15.18 -10.55 -13.60
N LEU A 511 -14.23 -10.93 -14.46
CA LEU A 511 -14.01 -12.31 -14.90
C LEU A 511 -12.79 -12.98 -14.26
N GLY A 512 -11.77 -12.21 -13.87
CA GLY A 512 -10.56 -12.69 -13.20
C GLY A 512 -10.20 -11.83 -12.00
N VAL A 513 -9.68 -12.42 -10.92
CA VAL A 513 -9.10 -11.69 -9.78
C VAL A 513 -7.73 -12.23 -9.40
N PHE A 514 -6.82 -11.32 -9.06
CA PHE A 514 -5.49 -11.61 -8.51
C PHE A 514 -5.22 -10.63 -7.37
N VAL A 515 -4.58 -11.10 -6.29
CA VAL A 515 -4.26 -10.28 -5.12
C VAL A 515 -2.76 -10.39 -4.84
N LYS A 516 -2.09 -9.25 -4.61
CA LYS A 516 -0.63 -9.15 -4.49
C LYS A 516 -0.19 -8.40 -3.25
#